data_AF-A0A1B8CZI6-F1
#
_entry.id   AF-A0A1B8CZI6-F1
#
_cell.length_a   1.000
_cell.length_b   1.000
_cell.length_c   1.000
_cell.angle_alpha   90.00
_cell.angle_beta   90.00
_cell.angle_gamma   90.00
#
_symmetry.space_group_name_H-M   'P 1'
#
loop_
_entity.id
_entity.type
_entity.pdbx_description
1 polymer ?
#
loop_
_entity_poly.entity_id
_entity_poly.type
_entity_poly.pdbx_seq_one_letter_code
_entity_poly.pdbx_strand_id
1 'polypeptide(L)'
;MDNSGQKPLCVPGFGGMSLYHELNIECRFADAASGWEQRPALTAPELAMMQLMNDLTDKRDWYIGIFNDEIVAKWREEAFETQEKIETHKTLGMRRISVKTWNWCVMELRDKALMVEEN
;
A
#
# COMPACT_ATOMS: atom_id res chain seq x y z
N MET A 1 -5.93 30.52 20.13
CA MET A 1 -6.45 30.11 21.44
C MET A 1 -5.55 30.68 22.52
N ASP A 2 -6.09 31.16 23.64
CA ASP A 2 -5.30 31.65 24.79
C ASP A 2 -5.51 30.69 25.96
N ASN A 3 -4.55 29.79 26.17
CA ASN A 3 -4.53 28.79 27.24
C ASN A 3 -3.41 29.08 28.24
N SER A 4 -3.08 30.35 28.45
CA SER A 4 -2.02 30.82 29.37
C SER A 4 -2.32 30.58 30.86
N GLY A 5 -3.52 30.11 31.21
CA GLY A 5 -3.98 29.92 32.58
C GLY A 5 -4.58 31.19 33.22
N GLN A 6 -4.61 32.31 32.50
CA GLN A 6 -5.21 33.57 32.98
C GLN A 6 -6.72 33.67 32.75
N LYS A 7 -7.30 32.76 31.96
CA LYS A 7 -8.71 32.70 31.58
C LYS A 7 -9.18 31.23 31.55
N PRO A 8 -10.50 30.97 31.60
CA PRO A 8 -11.03 29.63 31.44
C PRO A 8 -10.49 28.94 30.18
N LEU A 9 -10.28 27.63 30.27
CA LEU A 9 -9.68 26.82 29.21
C LEU A 9 -10.47 26.96 27.90
N CYS A 10 -9.75 27.25 26.82
CA CYS A 10 -10.31 27.44 25.48
C CYS A 10 -9.82 26.31 24.58
N VAL A 11 -10.56 25.20 24.60
CA VAL A 11 -10.31 23.96 23.84
C VAL A 11 -11.62 23.42 23.25
N PRO A 12 -11.58 22.63 22.16
CA PRO A 12 -12.79 22.09 21.54
C PRO A 12 -13.67 21.34 22.56
N GLY A 13 -14.96 21.68 22.61
CA GLY A 13 -15.93 21.10 23.56
C GLY A 13 -15.96 21.77 24.95
N PHE A 14 -15.13 22.78 25.20
CA PHE A 14 -15.10 23.55 26.46
C PHE A 14 -15.05 25.07 26.17
N GLY A 15 -15.43 25.89 27.16
CA GLY A 15 -15.29 27.35 27.05
C GLY A 15 -16.04 28.02 25.89
N GLY A 16 -17.16 27.42 25.44
CA GLY A 16 -17.97 27.93 24.31
C GLY A 16 -17.42 27.61 22.92
N MET A 17 -16.35 26.82 22.83
CA MET A 17 -15.77 26.37 21.56
C MET A 17 -16.51 25.15 21.01
N SER A 18 -16.75 25.13 19.70
CA SER A 18 -17.32 23.95 19.03
C SER A 18 -16.44 22.72 19.25
N LEU A 19 -17.07 21.56 19.44
CA LEU A 19 -16.39 20.27 19.48
C LEU A 19 -15.59 20.01 18.19
N TYR A 20 -16.09 20.52 17.06
CA TYR A 20 -15.47 20.40 15.74
C TYR A 20 -14.58 21.61 15.39
N HIS A 21 -14.19 22.40 16.39
CA HIS A 21 -13.26 23.49 16.15
C HIS A 21 -11.87 22.92 15.86
N GLU A 22 -11.35 23.23 14.69
CA GLU A 22 -10.01 22.84 14.29
C GLU A 22 -9.15 24.09 14.09
N LEU A 23 -7.86 24.00 14.42
CA LEU A 23 -6.90 25.09 14.19
C LEU A 23 -6.73 25.37 12.68
N ASN A 24 -6.07 26.48 12.32
CA ASN A 24 -5.57 26.63 10.95
C ASN A 24 -4.56 25.51 10.65
N ILE A 25 -4.50 25.02 9.40
CA ILE A 25 -3.56 23.97 8.97
C ILE A 25 -2.10 24.27 9.34
N GLU A 26 -1.68 25.53 9.34
CA GLU A 26 -0.32 25.95 9.75
C GLU A 26 -0.08 25.82 11.27
N CYS A 27 -1.15 25.77 12.06
CA CYS A 27 -1.12 25.70 13.53
C CYS A 27 -1.57 24.33 14.07
N ARG A 28 -1.99 23.38 13.22
CA ARG A 28 -2.33 22.02 13.62
C ARG A 28 -1.05 21.20 13.78
N PHE A 29 -1.08 20.25 14.72
CA PHE A 29 -0.14 19.13 14.65
C PHE A 29 -0.48 18.32 13.39
N ALA A 30 0.54 17.78 12.71
CA ALA A 30 0.32 16.87 11.61
C ALA A 30 -0.38 15.60 12.15
N ASP A 31 -1.69 15.52 11.94
CA ASP A 31 -2.50 14.35 12.30
C ASP A 31 -2.87 13.54 11.06
N ALA A 32 -3.00 12.23 11.23
CA ALA A 32 -3.33 11.30 10.15
C ALA A 32 -4.84 11.24 9.84
N ALA A 33 -5.69 11.96 10.58
CA ALA A 33 -7.15 11.84 10.49
C ALA A 33 -7.79 12.90 9.59
N SER A 34 -7.24 14.12 9.59
CA SER A 34 -7.80 15.30 8.93
C SER A 34 -6.73 16.18 8.25
N GLY A 35 -5.46 15.80 8.37
CA GLY A 35 -4.32 16.45 7.72
C GLY A 35 -4.09 16.00 6.28
N TRP A 36 -2.82 15.94 5.88
CA TRP A 36 -2.43 15.43 4.57
C TRP A 36 -2.75 13.93 4.48
N GLU A 37 -3.52 13.55 3.46
CA GLU A 37 -3.78 12.15 3.13
C GLU A 37 -3.26 11.89 1.72
N GLN A 38 -2.53 10.79 1.54
CA GLN A 38 -2.23 10.31 0.21
C GLN A 38 -3.53 9.79 -0.42
N ARG A 39 -4.00 10.41 -1.49
CA ARG A 39 -5.17 9.95 -2.24
C ARG A 39 -4.80 9.67 -3.70
N PRO A 40 -4.79 8.39 -4.12
CA PRO A 40 -5.11 7.16 -3.36
C PRO A 40 -4.03 6.80 -2.33
N ALA A 41 -4.43 6.05 -1.29
CA ALA A 41 -3.56 5.66 -0.16
C ALA A 41 -2.31 4.87 -0.59
N LEU A 42 -2.38 4.19 -1.74
CA LEU A 42 -1.28 3.44 -2.33
C LEU A 42 -0.83 4.10 -3.63
N THR A 43 0.49 4.14 -3.81
CA THR A 43 1.12 4.55 -5.06
C THR A 43 0.92 3.48 -6.14
N ALA A 44 1.01 3.90 -7.40
CA ALA A 44 0.87 2.98 -8.53
C ALA A 44 1.85 1.77 -8.50
N PRO A 45 3.14 1.91 -8.07
CA PRO A 45 4.01 0.75 -7.87
C PRO A 45 3.56 -0.20 -6.76
N GLU A 46 3.04 0.32 -5.65
CA GLU A 46 2.55 -0.50 -4.53
C GLU A 46 1.32 -1.31 -4.95
N LEU A 47 0.39 -0.70 -5.68
CA LEU A 47 -0.75 -1.39 -6.26
C LEU A 47 -0.33 -2.49 -7.25
N ALA A 48 0.62 -2.19 -8.14
CA ALA A 48 1.13 -3.19 -9.08
C ALA A 48 1.80 -4.36 -8.37
N MET A 49 2.56 -4.09 -7.30
CA MET A 49 3.19 -5.11 -6.48
C MET A 49 2.16 -6.00 -5.78
N MET A 50 1.12 -5.42 -5.18
CA MET A 50 0.01 -6.17 -4.58
C MET A 50 -0.69 -7.06 -5.60
N GLN A 51 -0.99 -6.53 -6.80
CA GLN A 51 -1.64 -7.30 -7.85
C GLN A 51 -0.77 -8.49 -8.28
N LEU A 52 0.53 -8.26 -8.51
CA LEU A 52 1.46 -9.34 -8.83
C LEU A 52 1.51 -10.41 -7.74
N MET A 53 1.58 -10.01 -6.47
CA MET A 53 1.59 -10.96 -5.36
C MET A 53 0.33 -11.82 -5.34
N ASN A 54 -0.85 -11.20 -5.49
CA ASN A 54 -2.12 -11.92 -5.58
C ASN A 54 -2.14 -12.90 -6.74
N ASP A 55 -1.74 -12.45 -7.95
CA ASP A 55 -1.72 -13.28 -9.16
C ASP A 55 -0.82 -14.53 -9.00
N LEU A 56 0.26 -14.42 -8.21
CA LEU A 56 1.15 -15.54 -7.92
C LEU A 56 0.57 -16.45 -6.83
N THR A 57 0.04 -15.89 -5.74
CA THR A 57 -0.50 -16.68 -4.60
C THR A 57 -1.85 -17.34 -4.90
N ASP A 58 -2.59 -16.88 -5.90
CA ASP A 58 -3.84 -17.51 -6.36
C ASP A 58 -3.58 -18.79 -7.19
N LYS A 59 -2.34 -19.02 -7.64
CA LYS A 59 -1.99 -20.25 -8.35
C LYS A 59 -2.01 -21.43 -7.38
N ARG A 60 -2.47 -22.60 -7.86
CA ARG A 60 -2.42 -23.84 -7.07
C ARG A 60 -0.98 -24.20 -6.73
N ASP A 61 -0.77 -24.65 -5.49
CA ASP A 61 0.53 -25.06 -4.97
C ASP A 61 1.64 -24.02 -5.20
N TRP A 62 1.28 -22.73 -5.17
CA TRP A 62 2.22 -21.64 -5.42
C TRP A 62 3.44 -21.71 -4.48
N TYR A 63 3.22 -22.11 -3.22
CA TYR A 63 4.24 -22.24 -2.19
C TYR A 63 5.27 -23.33 -2.50
N ILE A 64 4.94 -24.32 -3.34
CA ILE A 64 5.88 -25.31 -3.88
C ILE A 64 6.49 -24.79 -5.18
N GLY A 65 5.63 -24.28 -6.08
CA GLY A 65 6.03 -23.82 -7.41
C GLY A 65 7.02 -22.65 -7.39
N ILE A 66 7.00 -21.81 -6.36
CA ILE A 66 7.89 -20.65 -6.23
C ILE A 66 9.38 -21.03 -6.08
N PHE A 67 9.68 -22.27 -5.68
CA PHE A 67 11.05 -22.79 -5.59
C PHE A 67 11.55 -23.43 -6.89
N ASN A 68 10.66 -23.66 -7.87
CA ASN A 68 11.03 -24.19 -9.18
C ASN A 68 11.29 -23.04 -10.16
N ASP A 69 12.56 -22.83 -10.50
CA ASP A 69 12.97 -21.73 -11.38
C ASP A 69 12.35 -21.81 -12.79
N GLU A 70 12.05 -23.01 -13.32
CA GLU A 70 11.38 -23.15 -14.62
C GLU A 70 9.91 -22.68 -14.56
N ILE A 71 9.23 -22.98 -13.45
CA ILE A 71 7.85 -22.53 -13.22
C ILE A 71 7.83 -21.00 -13.03
N VAL A 72 8.75 -20.48 -12.21
CA VAL A 72 8.88 -19.04 -11.95
C VAL A 72 9.22 -18.28 -13.24
N ALA A 73 10.06 -18.83 -14.12
CA ALA A 73 10.36 -18.24 -15.41
C ALA A 73 9.11 -18.12 -16.29
N LYS A 74 8.26 -19.15 -16.35
CA LYS A 74 6.98 -19.10 -17.08
C LYS A 74 6.03 -18.07 -16.48
N TRP A 75 5.88 -18.05 -15.16
CA TRP A 75 5.04 -17.03 -14.50
C TRP A 75 5.53 -15.62 -14.76
N ARG A 76 6.85 -15.43 -14.88
CA ARG A 76 7.43 -14.14 -15.25
C ARG A 76 6.99 -13.75 -16.66
N GLU A 77 7.10 -14.65 -17.62
CA GLU A 77 6.65 -14.39 -18.99
C GLU A 77 5.15 -14.05 -19.03
N GLU A 78 4.31 -14.84 -18.36
CA GLU A 78 2.87 -14.61 -18.23
C GLU A 78 2.55 -13.22 -17.61
N ALA A 79 3.24 -12.86 -16.52
CA ALA A 79 3.02 -11.60 -15.83
C ALA A 79 3.39 -10.39 -16.71
N PHE A 80 4.53 -10.46 -17.40
CA PHE A 80 4.97 -9.36 -18.26
C PHE A 80 4.13 -9.26 -19.55
N GLU A 81 3.67 -10.38 -20.12
CA GLU A 81 2.77 -10.37 -21.28
C GLU A 81 1.39 -9.79 -20.91
N THR A 82 0.86 -10.16 -19.74
CA THR A 82 -0.42 -9.65 -19.22
C THR A 82 -0.38 -8.12 -19.04
N GLN A 83 0.77 -7.57 -18.62
CA GLN A 83 0.97 -6.11 -18.51
C GLN A 83 0.96 -5.36 -19.84
N GLU A 84 1.31 -6.03 -20.94
CA GLU A 84 1.27 -5.42 -22.27
C GLU A 84 -0.16 -5.41 -22.85
N LYS A 85 -0.97 -6.42 -22.51
CA LYS A 85 -2.34 -6.59 -23.04
C LYS A 85 -3.40 -5.78 -22.29
N ILE A 86 -3.18 -5.50 -21.00
CA ILE A 86 -4.17 -4.82 -20.16
C ILE A 86 -4.17 -3.31 -20.46
N GLU A 87 -5.13 -2.86 -21.28
CA GLU A 87 -5.43 -1.44 -21.52
C GLU A 87 -5.71 -0.67 -20.20
N THR A 88 -6.19 -1.38 -19.18
CA THR A 88 -6.45 -0.88 -17.83
C THR A 88 -5.21 -0.28 -17.14
N HIS A 89 -3.97 -0.71 -17.46
CA HIS A 89 -2.76 -0.05 -16.95
C HIS A 89 -2.61 1.38 -17.49
N LYS A 90 -3.15 1.64 -18.68
CA LYS A 90 -3.21 2.97 -19.30
C LYS A 90 -4.30 3.83 -18.64
N THR A 91 -5.41 3.23 -18.24
CA THR A 91 -6.59 3.92 -17.67
C THR A 91 -6.49 4.17 -16.16
N LEU A 92 -5.91 3.24 -15.39
CA LEU A 92 -5.69 3.36 -13.94
C LEU A 92 -4.33 3.97 -13.58
N GLY A 93 -3.49 4.29 -14.57
CA GLY A 93 -2.13 4.77 -14.33
C GLY A 93 -1.25 3.77 -13.57
N MET A 94 -1.66 2.50 -13.48
CA MET A 94 -0.90 1.48 -12.76
C MET A 94 0.41 1.22 -13.48
N ARG A 95 1.51 1.44 -12.75
CA ARG A 95 2.86 1.31 -13.28
C ARG A 95 3.14 -0.16 -13.62
N ARG A 96 3.84 -0.40 -14.73
CA ARG A 96 4.32 -1.74 -15.08
C ARG A 96 5.26 -2.28 -14.00
N ILE A 97 5.22 -3.58 -13.75
CA ILE A 97 6.15 -4.26 -12.83
C ILE A 97 7.55 -4.11 -13.42
N SER A 98 8.45 -3.54 -12.62
CA SER A 98 9.85 -3.52 -12.98
C SER A 98 10.49 -4.88 -12.70
N VAL A 99 11.59 -5.19 -13.38
CA VAL A 99 12.38 -6.41 -13.10
C VAL A 99 12.82 -6.46 -11.62
N LYS A 100 13.14 -5.30 -11.01
CA LYS A 100 13.49 -5.24 -9.59
C LYS A 100 12.32 -5.61 -8.68
N THR A 101 11.13 -5.09 -8.99
CA THR A 101 9.90 -5.41 -8.25
C THR A 101 9.56 -6.89 -8.35
N TRP A 102 9.67 -7.47 -9.55
CA TRP A 102 9.50 -8.91 -9.75
C TRP A 102 10.45 -9.73 -8.86
N ASN A 103 11.76 -9.44 -8.93
CA ASN A 103 12.77 -10.17 -8.16
C ASN A 103 12.49 -10.08 -6.66
N TRP A 104 12.12 -8.90 -6.17
CA TRP A 104 11.78 -8.70 -4.77
C TRP A 104 10.53 -9.49 -4.35
N CYS A 105 9.46 -9.48 -5.16
CA CYS A 105 8.25 -10.25 -4.87
C CYS A 105 8.53 -11.75 -4.80
N VAL A 106 9.33 -12.29 -5.73
CA VAL A 106 9.70 -13.71 -5.71
C VAL A 106 10.51 -14.06 -4.46
N MET A 107 11.47 -13.20 -4.07
CA MET A 107 12.24 -13.41 -2.84
C MET A 107 11.33 -13.41 -1.60
N GLU A 108 10.45 -12.42 -1.49
CA GLU A 108 9.50 -12.30 -0.37
C GLU A 108 8.56 -13.50 -0.31
N LEU A 109 8.03 -13.96 -1.44
CA LEU A 109 7.14 -15.11 -1.49
C LEU A 109 7.85 -16.42 -1.15
N ARG A 110 9.13 -16.58 -1.53
CA ARG A 110 9.94 -17.74 -1.12
C ARG A 110 10.12 -17.77 0.39
N ASP A 111 10.45 -16.64 0.99
CA ASP A 111 10.59 -16.53 2.45
C ASP A 111 9.27 -16.88 3.16
N LYS A 112 8.14 -16.35 2.68
CA LYS A 112 6.81 -16.67 3.23
C LYS A 112 6.41 -18.13 3.03
N ALA A 113 6.77 -18.74 1.90
CA ALA A 113 6.44 -20.13 1.61
C ALA A 113 7.13 -21.11 2.58
N LEU A 114 8.33 -20.78 3.07
CA LEU A 114 9.00 -21.58 4.11
C LEU A 114 8.18 -21.65 5.41
N MET A 115 7.51 -20.56 5.76
CA MET A 115 6.66 -20.49 6.96
C MET A 115 5.35 -21.28 6.82
N VAL A 116 4.97 -21.69 5.61
CA VAL A 116 3.76 -22.51 5.39
C VAL A 116 4.01 -23.97 5.77
N GLU A 117 5.24 -24.47 5.67
CA GLU A 117 5.59 -25.83 6.08
C GLU A 117 5.72 -26.00 7.60
N GLU A 118 5.86 -24.90 8.35
CA GLU A 118 6.03 -24.92 9.82
C GLU A 118 4.71 -25.00 10.61
N ASN A 119 3.54 -25.03 9.94
CA ASN A 119 2.21 -25.12 10.55
C ASN A 119 1.45 -26.40 10.14
#